data_AF-A0A1T1BCZ5-F1
#
_entry.id   AF-A0A1T1BCZ5-F1
#
_cell.length_a   1.000
_cell.length_b   1.000
_cell.length_c   1.000
_cell.angle_alpha   90.00
_cell.angle_beta   90.00
_cell.angle_gamma   90.00
#
_symmetry.space_group_name_H-M   'P 1'
#
loop_
_entity.id
_entity.type
_entity.pdbx_description
1 polymer ?
#
loop_
_entity_poly.entity_id
_entity_poly.type
_entity_poly.pdbx_seq_one_letter_code
_entity_poly.pdbx_strand_id
1 'polypeptide(L)'
;MNVRTSPFLPAYWWWGGVCLTAGLCGTVLTLLLTDQPGPVLLFSGLMRAAALLLLALAAVRAPPDLRGVFRRLLAATLMYVAGEAAFVLTSSSMAVSTGEPGLPDLLYLAFYPLVLWALQSLRGGRPLPLMSRLNILATTLTIVLPLYVVLVQASPEQRQLAWWTGALYPALDAWVLSTLLALLFTRRRLPLIVLPLVTGVLLIVVGDMAYVILSARGQYSPLHPVTALWTAAMGAFGLSALRALTLTTDPEWNRPAWVPALVQAGPYVALGVATLTWALISHGEAVENVTFGGIMALTALLLARQELLGVRQRRLTTRLRSTAQALQGSRRDLWRQLHTDDLTGLPNRRACLDRLDSWLTQNPARTDVGVLFLDLDGFKNVNDGYGHAAGDEVLRTVGYRLTELAGQEPDLLPARLSGDEFALVFLGTPERGEALAGQIAALIARPITLPDGQTLTTAGSLGQMHSALTAGVTTSALLSGADHAMYRVKRDRKAQRPVPHAPTLFD
;
A
#
# COMPACT_ATOMS: atom_id res chain seq x y z
N MET A 1 -16.60 -12.40 -8.13
CA MET A 1 -17.93 -11.81 -8.42
C MET A 1 -18.23 -12.10 -9.88
N ASN A 2 -19.21 -12.97 -10.14
CA ASN A 2 -19.61 -13.33 -11.50
C ASN A 2 -20.17 -12.10 -12.21
N VAL A 3 -19.50 -11.67 -13.29
CA VAL A 3 -20.03 -10.68 -14.23
C VAL A 3 -21.22 -11.34 -14.92
N ARG A 4 -22.45 -11.06 -14.46
CA ARG A 4 -23.66 -11.47 -15.18
C ARG A 4 -23.86 -10.50 -16.34
N THR A 5 -23.47 -10.93 -17.53
CA THR A 5 -23.90 -10.30 -18.78
C THR A 5 -25.42 -10.38 -18.87
N SER A 6 -26.06 -9.27 -19.22
CA SER A 6 -27.49 -9.26 -19.57
C SER A 6 -27.71 -10.24 -20.73
N PRO A 7 -28.74 -11.12 -20.69
CA PRO A 7 -29.06 -12.02 -21.81
C PRO A 7 -29.55 -11.27 -23.06
N PHE A 8 -29.81 -9.97 -22.95
CA PHE A 8 -29.97 -9.06 -24.07
C PHE A 8 -28.70 -8.20 -24.15
N LEU A 9 -27.71 -8.64 -24.92
CA LEU A 9 -26.70 -7.77 -25.55
C LEU A 9 -27.37 -7.22 -26.81
N PRO A 10 -27.99 -6.04 -26.76
CA PRO A 10 -28.77 -5.52 -27.86
C PRO A 10 -27.81 -5.03 -28.94
N ALA A 11 -28.29 -5.05 -30.18
CA ALA A 11 -27.57 -4.65 -31.38
C ALA A 11 -26.85 -3.28 -31.28
N TYR A 12 -27.19 -2.43 -30.30
CA TYR A 12 -26.49 -1.18 -30.00
C TYR A 12 -25.00 -1.35 -29.71
N TRP A 13 -24.53 -2.51 -29.22
CA TRP A 13 -23.13 -2.66 -28.86
C TRP A 13 -22.22 -2.74 -30.07
N TRP A 14 -22.64 -3.60 -31.00
CA TRP A 14 -22.00 -3.78 -32.29
C TRP A 14 -22.12 -2.51 -33.12
N TRP A 15 -23.34 -1.97 -33.31
CA TRP A 15 -23.53 -0.80 -34.15
C TRP A 15 -22.91 0.48 -33.56
N GLY A 16 -23.03 0.71 -32.25
CA GLY A 16 -22.43 1.88 -31.60
C GLY A 16 -20.90 1.88 -31.69
N GLY A 17 -20.26 0.76 -31.33
CA GLY A 17 -18.80 0.63 -31.44
C GLY A 17 -18.29 0.71 -32.88
N VAL A 18 -19.00 0.10 -33.82
CA VAL A 18 -18.68 0.15 -35.26
C VAL A 18 -18.83 1.57 -35.80
N CYS A 19 -19.92 2.28 -35.48
CA CYS A 19 -20.11 3.67 -35.94
C CYS A 19 -19.05 4.62 -35.38
N LEU A 20 -18.67 4.47 -34.10
CA LEU A 20 -17.58 5.26 -33.53
C LEU A 20 -16.25 4.96 -34.25
N THR A 21 -15.91 3.68 -34.41
CA THR A 21 -14.64 3.28 -35.04
C THR A 21 -14.57 3.68 -36.51
N ALA A 22 -15.65 3.45 -37.27
CA ALA A 22 -15.75 3.83 -38.68
C ALA A 22 -15.71 5.35 -38.86
N GLY A 23 -16.36 6.12 -37.98
CA GLY A 23 -16.29 7.58 -37.97
C GLY A 23 -14.87 8.09 -37.71
N LEU A 24 -14.13 7.50 -36.77
CA LEU A 24 -12.74 7.91 -36.48
C LEU A 24 -11.82 7.58 -37.64
N CYS A 25 -11.83 6.32 -38.09
CA CYS A 25 -10.98 5.86 -39.17
C CYS A 25 -11.28 6.62 -40.47
N GLY A 26 -12.56 6.85 -40.77
CA GLY A 26 -12.96 7.66 -41.92
C GLY A 26 -12.48 9.11 -41.82
N THR A 27 -12.56 9.74 -40.65
CA THR A 27 -12.05 11.11 -40.43
C THR A 27 -10.53 11.17 -40.61
N VAL A 28 -9.78 10.26 -39.99
CA VAL A 28 -8.31 10.23 -40.10
C VAL A 28 -7.88 9.92 -41.54
N LEU A 29 -8.50 8.92 -42.17
CA LEU A 29 -8.17 8.53 -43.54
C LEU A 29 -8.46 9.66 -44.53
N THR A 30 -9.59 10.37 -44.38
CA THR A 30 -9.91 11.51 -45.26
C THR A 30 -8.99 12.70 -45.04
N LEU A 31 -8.61 13.00 -43.80
CA LEU A 31 -7.61 14.04 -43.48
C LEU A 31 -6.22 13.72 -44.06
N LEU A 32 -5.87 12.43 -44.23
CA LEU A 32 -4.58 12.01 -44.79
C LEU A 32 -4.59 11.90 -46.32
N LEU A 33 -5.74 11.63 -46.92
CA LEU A 33 -5.85 11.28 -48.34
C LEU A 33 -6.53 12.36 -49.21
N THR A 34 -7.19 13.35 -48.60
CA THR A 34 -7.98 14.33 -49.34
C THR A 34 -7.86 15.74 -48.76
N ASP A 35 -7.74 16.74 -49.64
CA ASP A 35 -7.84 18.17 -49.27
C ASP A 35 -9.28 18.68 -49.34
N GLN A 36 -10.26 17.79 -49.39
CA GLN A 36 -11.67 18.13 -49.55
C GLN A 36 -12.37 18.16 -48.18
N PRO A 37 -13.05 19.26 -47.80
CA PRO A 37 -13.73 19.36 -46.50
C PRO A 37 -14.97 18.46 -46.38
N GLY A 38 -15.63 18.14 -47.49
CA GLY A 38 -16.88 17.34 -47.48
C GLY A 38 -16.73 15.96 -46.81
N PRO A 39 -15.78 15.10 -47.23
CA PRO A 39 -15.56 13.80 -46.60
C PRO A 39 -15.20 13.88 -45.12
N VAL A 40 -14.36 14.85 -44.72
CA VAL A 40 -13.97 15.06 -43.31
C VAL A 40 -15.18 15.44 -42.46
N LEU A 41 -16.02 16.36 -42.94
CA LEU A 41 -17.25 16.78 -42.26
C LEU A 41 -18.25 15.62 -42.14
N LEU A 42 -18.36 14.77 -43.16
CA LEU A 42 -19.23 13.60 -43.15
C LEU A 42 -18.82 12.60 -42.06
N PHE A 43 -17.57 12.16 -42.05
CA PHE A 43 -17.11 11.13 -41.09
C PHE A 43 -17.03 11.66 -39.65
N SER A 44 -16.60 12.91 -39.47
CA SER A 44 -16.59 13.53 -38.14
C SER A 44 -18.01 13.79 -37.61
N GLY A 45 -18.94 14.16 -38.50
CA GLY A 45 -20.37 14.27 -38.19
C GLY A 45 -21.00 12.94 -37.78
N LEU A 46 -20.70 11.86 -38.51
CA LEU A 46 -21.17 10.50 -38.16
C LEU A 46 -20.68 10.06 -36.78
N MET A 47 -19.40 10.30 -36.47
CA MET A 47 -18.83 10.02 -35.15
C MET A 47 -19.57 10.78 -34.04
N ARG A 48 -19.75 12.09 -34.21
CA ARG A 48 -20.42 12.96 -33.22
C ARG A 48 -21.88 12.57 -33.03
N ALA A 49 -22.59 12.24 -34.11
CA ALA A 49 -23.97 11.75 -34.06
C ALA A 49 -24.08 10.42 -33.31
N ALA A 50 -23.15 9.49 -33.55
CA ALA A 50 -23.09 8.23 -32.82
C ALA A 50 -22.82 8.44 -31.32
N ALA A 51 -21.88 9.34 -30.98
CA ALA A 51 -21.59 9.70 -29.59
C ALA A 51 -22.81 10.32 -28.89
N LEU A 52 -23.52 11.25 -29.54
CA LEU A 52 -24.75 11.86 -29.03
C LEU A 52 -25.85 10.83 -28.79
N LEU A 53 -26.07 9.92 -29.74
CA LEU A 53 -27.06 8.85 -29.60
C LEU A 53 -26.76 7.96 -28.40
N LEU A 54 -25.49 7.55 -28.24
CA LEU A 54 -25.05 6.74 -27.10
C LEU A 54 -25.20 7.48 -25.77
N LEU A 55 -24.84 8.76 -25.72
CA LEU A 55 -25.04 9.61 -24.54
C LEU A 55 -26.53 9.78 -24.19
N ALA A 56 -27.40 9.95 -25.19
CA ALA A 56 -28.85 10.05 -25.00
C ALA A 56 -29.45 8.73 -24.48
N LEU A 57 -29.03 7.61 -25.03
CA LEU A 57 -29.42 6.29 -24.52
C LEU A 57 -28.94 6.10 -23.08
N ALA A 58 -27.69 6.44 -22.76
CA ALA A 58 -27.12 6.30 -21.42
C ALA A 58 -27.79 7.24 -20.41
N ALA A 59 -28.19 8.45 -20.81
CA ALA A 59 -28.93 9.39 -19.97
C ALA A 59 -30.24 8.80 -19.40
N VAL A 60 -30.85 7.84 -20.11
CA VAL A 60 -32.10 7.18 -19.73
C VAL A 60 -31.88 5.78 -19.15
N ARG A 61 -31.01 4.98 -19.81
CA ARG A 61 -30.88 3.54 -19.56
C ARG A 61 -29.68 3.13 -18.71
N ALA A 62 -28.70 4.02 -18.48
CA ALA A 62 -27.58 3.71 -17.59
C ALA A 62 -28.06 3.48 -16.15
N PRO A 63 -27.20 2.89 -15.29
CA PRO A 63 -27.46 2.79 -13.85
C PRO A 63 -27.92 4.14 -13.23
N PRO A 64 -28.88 4.15 -12.29
CA PRO A 64 -29.52 5.37 -11.78
C PRO A 64 -28.55 6.43 -11.27
N ASP A 65 -27.45 6.01 -10.65
CA ASP A 65 -26.36 6.83 -10.13
C ASP A 65 -25.55 7.55 -11.23
N LEU A 66 -25.54 7.01 -12.45
CA LEU A 66 -24.80 7.55 -13.59
C LEU A 66 -25.66 8.34 -14.58
N ARG A 67 -26.99 8.19 -14.56
CA ARG A 67 -27.90 8.90 -15.50
C ARG A 67 -27.71 10.41 -15.47
N GLY A 68 -27.50 10.99 -14.29
CA GLY A 68 -27.26 12.42 -14.13
C GLY A 68 -25.93 12.87 -14.73
N VAL A 69 -24.91 12.02 -14.71
CA VAL A 69 -23.61 12.27 -15.36
C VAL A 69 -23.79 12.29 -16.88
N PHE A 70 -24.47 11.30 -17.44
CA PHE A 70 -24.69 11.21 -18.89
C PHE A 70 -25.62 12.29 -19.44
N ARG A 71 -26.63 12.75 -18.68
CA ARG A 71 -27.44 13.91 -19.07
C ARG A 71 -26.60 15.18 -19.24
N ARG A 72 -25.61 15.39 -18.36
CA ARG A 72 -24.72 16.56 -18.42
C ARG A 72 -23.70 16.43 -19.53
N LEU A 73 -23.13 15.24 -19.74
CA LEU A 73 -22.24 14.97 -20.87
C LEU A 73 -22.97 15.11 -22.20
N LEU A 74 -24.21 14.63 -22.31
CA LEU A 74 -25.06 14.84 -23.49
C LEU A 74 -25.26 16.33 -23.75
N ALA A 75 -25.65 17.11 -22.74
CA ALA A 75 -25.82 18.55 -22.87
C ALA A 75 -24.50 19.23 -23.30
N ALA A 76 -23.36 18.84 -22.71
CA ALA A 76 -22.05 19.36 -23.08
C ALA A 76 -21.74 19.07 -24.55
N THR A 77 -21.85 17.81 -24.98
CA THR A 77 -21.57 17.39 -26.36
C THR A 77 -22.53 18.06 -27.35
N LEU A 78 -23.80 18.30 -26.98
CA LEU A 78 -24.74 19.07 -27.80
C LEU A 78 -24.27 20.51 -28.00
N MET A 79 -23.79 21.19 -26.94
CA MET A 79 -23.24 22.54 -27.07
C MET A 79 -22.01 22.55 -27.98
N TYR A 80 -21.11 21.58 -27.82
CA TYR A 80 -19.94 21.45 -28.69
C TYR A 80 -20.32 21.22 -30.17
N VAL A 81 -21.24 20.29 -30.45
CA VAL A 81 -21.69 20.00 -31.82
C VAL A 81 -22.46 21.17 -32.43
N ALA A 82 -23.25 21.90 -31.64
CA ALA A 82 -23.90 23.13 -32.10
C ALA A 82 -22.87 24.22 -32.42
N GLY A 83 -21.80 24.34 -31.61
CA GLY A 83 -20.68 25.24 -31.86
C GLY A 83 -19.99 24.92 -33.19
N GLU A 84 -19.71 23.64 -33.45
CA GLU A 84 -19.14 23.17 -34.71
C GLU A 84 -20.03 23.48 -35.91
N ALA A 85 -21.35 23.22 -35.80
CA ALA A 85 -22.28 23.54 -36.87
C ALA A 85 -22.33 25.05 -37.15
N ALA A 86 -22.36 25.88 -36.10
CA ALA A 86 -22.29 27.33 -36.22
C ALA A 86 -20.96 27.77 -36.85
N PHE A 87 -19.84 27.14 -36.49
CA PHE A 87 -18.51 27.43 -37.05
C PHE A 87 -18.47 27.13 -38.55
N VAL A 88 -18.97 25.98 -38.98
CA VAL A 88 -19.03 25.61 -40.41
C VAL A 88 -19.94 26.56 -41.20
N LEU A 89 -21.11 26.92 -40.66
CA LEU A 89 -22.03 27.84 -41.34
C LEU A 89 -21.47 29.26 -41.45
N THR A 90 -20.83 29.76 -40.39
CA THR A 90 -20.23 31.11 -40.39
C THR A 90 -18.96 31.20 -41.24
N SER A 91 -18.11 30.16 -41.22
CA SER A 91 -16.91 30.11 -42.08
C SER A 91 -17.24 29.95 -43.57
N SER A 92 -18.33 29.25 -43.91
CA SER A 92 -18.78 29.07 -45.30
C SER A 92 -19.46 30.29 -45.92
N SER A 93 -19.99 31.21 -45.11
CA SER A 93 -20.82 32.35 -45.57
C SER A 93 -20.05 33.66 -45.80
N MET A 94 -18.71 33.68 -45.61
CA MET A 94 -17.81 34.84 -45.77
C MET A 94 -18.24 36.14 -45.04
N ALA A 95 -19.20 36.09 -44.12
CA ALA A 95 -19.88 37.28 -43.58
C ALA A 95 -19.35 37.78 -42.22
N VAL A 96 -18.32 37.13 -41.64
CA VAL A 96 -17.79 37.52 -40.32
C VAL A 96 -16.31 37.80 -40.42
N SER A 97 -15.91 38.98 -39.94
CA SER A 97 -14.51 39.36 -39.75
C SER A 97 -13.82 38.34 -38.85
N THR A 98 -12.78 37.70 -39.39
CA THR A 98 -11.90 36.76 -38.68
C THR A 98 -11.24 37.47 -37.50
N GLY A 99 -11.81 37.35 -36.30
CA GLY A 99 -11.22 37.94 -35.09
C GLY A 99 -12.18 38.19 -33.92
N GLU A 100 -13.49 38.29 -34.13
CA GLU A 100 -14.45 38.56 -33.06
C GLU A 100 -15.10 37.29 -32.47
N PRO A 101 -15.24 37.18 -31.13
CA PRO A 101 -15.88 36.03 -30.50
C PRO A 101 -17.32 35.91 -30.99
N GLY A 102 -17.63 34.79 -31.62
CA GLY A 102 -18.90 34.56 -32.28
C GLY A 102 -19.83 33.62 -31.50
N LEU A 103 -20.97 33.33 -32.10
CA LEU A 103 -21.86 32.26 -31.63
C LEU A 103 -21.15 30.91 -31.43
N PRO A 104 -20.21 30.47 -32.30
CA PRO A 104 -19.46 29.22 -32.07
C PRO A 104 -18.71 29.23 -30.74
N ASP A 105 -18.02 30.32 -30.40
CA ASP A 105 -17.22 30.43 -29.18
C ASP A 105 -18.08 30.33 -27.92
N LEU A 106 -19.24 30.99 -27.90
CA LEU A 106 -20.17 30.90 -26.77
C LEU A 106 -20.65 29.46 -26.54
N LEU A 107 -20.91 28.72 -27.62
CA LEU A 107 -21.35 27.33 -27.56
C LEU A 107 -20.23 26.40 -27.10
N TYR A 108 -19.00 26.61 -27.56
CA TYR A 108 -17.83 25.89 -27.06
C TYR A 108 -17.52 26.21 -25.59
N LEU A 109 -17.66 27.45 -25.14
CA LEU A 109 -17.47 27.81 -23.73
C LEU A 109 -18.52 27.17 -22.82
N ALA A 110 -19.76 27.02 -23.30
CA ALA A 110 -20.83 26.36 -22.55
C ALA A 110 -20.57 24.85 -22.32
N PHE A 111 -19.71 24.21 -23.11
CA PHE A 111 -19.32 22.81 -22.92
C PHE A 111 -18.58 22.57 -21.60
N TYR A 112 -17.65 23.45 -21.22
CA TYR A 112 -16.77 23.29 -20.06
C TYR A 112 -17.50 23.15 -18.70
N PRO A 113 -18.40 24.07 -18.30
CA PRO A 113 -19.09 23.96 -17.02
C PRO A 113 -19.93 22.68 -16.92
N LEU A 114 -20.48 22.18 -18.04
CA LEU A 114 -21.24 20.94 -18.09
C LEU A 114 -20.35 19.70 -17.88
N VAL A 115 -19.16 19.67 -18.49
CA VAL A 115 -18.16 18.61 -18.26
C VAL A 115 -17.64 18.65 -16.82
N LEU A 116 -17.31 19.83 -16.30
CA LEU A 116 -16.90 20.00 -14.90
C LEU A 116 -17.97 19.47 -13.94
N TRP A 117 -19.24 19.78 -14.20
CA TRP A 117 -20.35 19.30 -13.39
C TRP A 117 -20.52 17.77 -13.46
N ALA A 118 -20.32 17.18 -14.64
CA ALA A 118 -20.32 15.73 -14.82
C ALA A 118 -19.17 15.07 -14.01
N LEU A 119 -17.95 15.57 -14.13
CA LEU A 119 -16.77 15.06 -13.41
C LEU A 119 -16.89 15.20 -11.90
N GLN A 120 -17.37 16.35 -11.41
CA GLN A 120 -17.57 16.58 -9.98
C GLN A 120 -18.63 15.65 -9.39
N SER A 121 -19.64 15.28 -10.17
CA SER A 121 -20.67 14.31 -9.76
C SER A 121 -20.12 12.89 -9.61
N LEU A 122 -19.16 12.49 -10.44
CA LEU A 122 -18.44 11.23 -10.29
C LEU A 122 -17.52 11.23 -9.06
N ARG A 123 -16.88 12.38 -8.77
CA ARG A 123 -15.97 12.53 -7.62
C ARG A 123 -16.71 12.36 -6.30
N GLY A 124 -17.89 12.97 -6.18
CA GLY A 124 -18.66 13.05 -4.94
C GLY A 124 -18.13 14.10 -3.95
N GLY A 125 -18.71 14.15 -2.75
CA GLY A 125 -18.46 15.21 -1.76
C GLY A 125 -17.23 15.04 -0.87
N ARG A 126 -16.30 14.13 -1.19
CA ARG A 126 -15.13 13.88 -0.32
C ARG A 126 -14.10 15.02 -0.45
N PRO A 127 -13.65 15.61 0.68
CA PRO A 127 -12.62 16.63 0.66
C PRO A 127 -11.29 16.04 0.20
N LEU A 128 -10.55 16.78 -0.62
CA LEU A 128 -9.21 16.38 -1.04
C LEU A 128 -8.22 16.64 0.09
N PRO A 129 -7.27 15.73 0.34
CA PRO A 129 -6.12 16.01 1.18
C PRO A 129 -5.40 17.28 0.70
N LEU A 130 -4.85 18.07 1.63
CA LEU A 130 -4.10 19.30 1.30
C LEU A 130 -3.04 19.07 0.21
N MET A 131 -2.31 17.96 0.31
CA MET A 131 -1.26 17.62 -0.67
C MET A 131 -1.82 17.36 -2.07
N SER A 132 -2.99 16.71 -2.19
CA SER A 132 -3.63 16.51 -3.49
C SER A 132 -4.09 17.84 -4.08
N ARG A 133 -4.61 18.77 -3.25
CA ARG A 133 -4.98 20.12 -3.70
C ARG A 133 -3.77 20.90 -4.23
N LEU A 134 -2.65 20.87 -3.49
CA LEU A 134 -1.41 21.51 -3.91
C LEU A 134 -0.85 20.91 -5.22
N ASN A 135 -0.93 19.59 -5.38
CA ASN A 135 -0.47 18.93 -6.61
C ASN A 135 -1.32 19.30 -7.82
N ILE A 136 -2.63 19.35 -7.62
CA ILE A 136 -3.57 19.75 -8.67
C ILE A 136 -3.26 21.19 -9.06
N LEU A 137 -3.25 22.11 -8.09
CA LEU A 137 -2.93 23.52 -8.31
C LEU A 137 -1.59 23.72 -9.03
N ALA A 138 -0.54 23.02 -8.62
CA ALA A 138 0.76 23.09 -9.29
C ALA A 138 0.66 22.62 -10.75
N THR A 139 0.01 21.48 -11.01
CA THR A 139 -0.22 21.01 -12.39
C THR A 139 -1.02 22.04 -13.21
N THR A 140 -2.08 22.63 -12.64
CA THR A 140 -2.90 23.66 -13.29
C THR A 140 -2.05 24.87 -13.69
N LEU A 141 -1.28 25.42 -12.74
CA LEU A 141 -0.46 26.61 -12.96
C LEU A 141 0.63 26.37 -13.99
N THR A 142 1.25 25.19 -13.97
CA THR A 142 2.29 24.83 -14.94
C THR A 142 1.73 24.67 -16.36
N ILE A 143 0.50 24.16 -16.52
CA ILE A 143 -0.13 24.03 -17.84
C ILE A 143 -0.56 25.39 -18.38
N VAL A 144 -1.04 26.30 -17.53
CA VAL A 144 -1.47 27.65 -17.96
C VAL A 144 -0.30 28.54 -18.38
N LEU A 145 0.90 28.34 -17.80
CA LEU A 145 2.09 29.16 -18.08
C LEU A 145 2.53 29.24 -19.57
N PRO A 146 2.74 28.13 -20.30
CA PRO A 146 3.11 28.16 -21.72
C PRO A 146 2.04 28.83 -22.59
N LEU A 147 0.77 28.84 -22.17
CA LEU A 147 -0.32 29.49 -22.89
C LEU A 147 -0.34 31.01 -22.69
N TYR A 148 0.08 31.50 -21.52
CA TYR A 148 0.34 32.93 -21.31
C TYR A 148 1.41 33.47 -22.27
N VAL A 149 2.43 32.67 -22.60
CA VAL A 149 3.49 33.04 -23.56
C VAL A 149 2.93 33.35 -24.94
N VAL A 150 2.01 32.52 -25.41
CA VAL A 150 1.39 32.68 -26.73
C VAL A 150 0.49 33.92 -26.78
N LEU A 151 -0.24 34.20 -25.70
CA LEU A 151 -1.05 35.40 -25.56
C LEU A 151 -0.22 36.70 -25.58
N VAL A 152 0.96 36.69 -24.96
CA VAL A 152 1.85 37.87 -24.91
C VAL A 152 2.49 38.17 -26.27
N GLN A 153 2.73 37.14 -27.09
CA GLN A 153 3.28 37.31 -28.44
C GLN A 153 2.24 37.78 -29.49
N ALA A 154 0.95 37.73 -29.19
CA ALA A 154 -0.09 38.19 -30.12
C ALA A 154 0.04 39.70 -30.42
N SER A 155 -0.28 40.10 -31.67
CA SER A 155 -0.22 41.50 -32.09
C SER A 155 -1.15 42.38 -31.23
N PRO A 156 -0.89 43.70 -31.08
CA PRO A 156 -1.74 44.60 -30.29
C PRO A 156 -3.23 44.60 -30.73
N GLU A 157 -3.49 44.48 -32.04
CA GLU A 157 -4.85 44.34 -32.60
C GLU A 157 -5.49 42.99 -32.27
N GLN A 158 -4.72 41.90 -32.33
CA GLN A 158 -5.17 40.58 -31.85
C GLN A 158 -5.43 40.58 -30.33
N ARG A 159 -4.68 41.38 -29.55
CA ARG A 159 -4.73 41.41 -28.09
C ARG A 159 -6.04 41.94 -27.51
N GLN A 160 -6.77 42.82 -28.18
CA GLN A 160 -8.04 43.38 -27.66
C GLN A 160 -9.23 42.41 -27.78
N LEU A 161 -9.21 41.51 -28.76
CA LEU A 161 -10.29 40.56 -29.06
C LEU A 161 -9.94 39.09 -28.73
N ALA A 162 -8.68 38.70 -28.90
CA ALA A 162 -8.19 37.34 -28.61
C ALA A 162 -7.86 37.09 -27.13
N TRP A 163 -7.94 38.10 -26.25
CA TRP A 163 -7.66 37.92 -24.83
C TRP A 163 -8.67 36.99 -24.17
N TRP A 164 -9.95 37.09 -24.54
CA TRP A 164 -11.01 36.27 -23.97
C TRP A 164 -10.93 34.84 -24.45
N THR A 165 -10.83 34.57 -25.75
CA THR A 165 -10.73 33.21 -26.28
C THR A 165 -9.36 32.59 -25.96
N GLY A 166 -8.25 33.29 -26.20
CA GLY A 166 -6.91 32.75 -26.02
C GLY A 166 -6.52 32.45 -24.55
N ALA A 167 -7.14 33.10 -23.56
CA ALA A 167 -6.88 32.84 -22.14
C ALA A 167 -7.92 31.95 -21.46
N LEU A 168 -9.18 32.02 -21.89
CA LEU A 168 -10.28 31.33 -21.22
C LEU A 168 -10.30 29.83 -21.54
N TYR A 169 -10.13 29.41 -22.79
CA TYR A 169 -10.07 27.98 -23.14
C TYR A 169 -8.97 27.24 -22.36
N PRO A 170 -7.72 27.75 -22.30
CA PRO A 170 -6.66 27.08 -21.55
C PRO A 170 -6.89 27.06 -20.02
N ALA A 171 -7.47 28.13 -19.48
CA ALA A 171 -7.83 28.18 -18.06
C ALA A 171 -8.92 27.13 -17.73
N LEU A 172 -9.91 26.98 -18.60
CA LEU A 172 -10.96 25.99 -18.46
C LEU A 172 -10.46 24.55 -18.67
N ASP A 173 -9.56 24.32 -19.63
CA ASP A 173 -8.85 23.04 -19.81
C ASP A 173 -8.08 22.64 -18.55
N ALA A 174 -7.33 23.59 -17.99
CA ALA A 174 -6.59 23.38 -16.77
C ALA A 174 -7.54 23.05 -15.61
N TRP A 175 -8.72 23.68 -15.53
CA TRP A 175 -9.75 23.38 -14.53
C TRP A 175 -10.38 21.99 -14.73
N VAL A 176 -10.71 21.60 -15.96
CA VAL A 176 -11.23 20.26 -16.29
C VAL A 176 -10.22 19.19 -15.91
N LEU A 177 -8.96 19.35 -16.33
CA LEU A 177 -7.88 18.42 -16.00
C LEU A 177 -7.65 18.35 -14.49
N SER A 178 -7.70 19.48 -13.79
CA SER A 178 -7.58 19.54 -12.33
C SER A 178 -8.69 18.76 -11.62
N THR A 179 -9.91 18.88 -12.10
CA THR A 179 -11.08 18.15 -11.58
C THR A 179 -10.98 16.66 -11.89
N LEU A 180 -10.44 16.30 -13.05
CA LEU A 180 -10.16 14.91 -13.42
C LEU A 180 -9.08 14.29 -12.52
N LEU A 181 -7.97 14.99 -12.27
CA LEU A 181 -6.92 14.53 -11.35
C LEU A 181 -7.46 14.40 -9.92
N ALA A 182 -8.33 15.31 -9.49
CA ALA A 182 -9.05 15.19 -8.21
C ALA A 182 -9.90 13.92 -8.12
N LEU A 183 -10.66 13.59 -9.18
CA LEU A 183 -11.45 12.36 -9.27
C LEU A 183 -10.54 11.13 -9.11
N LEU A 184 -9.41 11.09 -9.81
CA LEU A 184 -8.43 9.99 -9.76
C LEU A 184 -7.75 9.83 -8.39
N PHE A 185 -7.67 10.88 -7.57
CA PHE A 185 -7.15 10.82 -6.20
C PHE A 185 -8.18 10.39 -5.16
N THR A 186 -9.42 10.83 -5.32
CA THR A 186 -10.44 10.72 -4.26
C THR A 186 -11.02 9.29 -4.18
N ARG A 187 -11.01 8.57 -5.31
CA ARG A 187 -11.64 7.26 -5.45
C ARG A 187 -10.57 6.19 -5.72
N ARG A 188 -10.43 5.23 -4.81
CA ARG A 188 -9.57 4.04 -5.01
C ARG A 188 -10.18 3.04 -6.01
N ARG A 189 -11.50 3.08 -6.12
CA ARG A 189 -12.32 2.28 -7.01
C ARG A 189 -13.12 3.23 -7.89
N LEU A 190 -12.82 3.21 -9.18
CA LEU A 190 -13.48 4.05 -10.17
C LEU A 190 -14.29 3.14 -11.10
N PRO A 191 -15.49 3.57 -11.52
CA PRO A 191 -16.20 2.87 -12.58
C PRO A 191 -15.33 2.98 -13.85
N LEU A 192 -15.16 1.87 -14.58
CA LEU A 192 -14.33 1.80 -15.77
C LEU A 192 -14.81 2.75 -16.89
N ILE A 193 -16.05 3.28 -16.82
CA ILE A 193 -16.50 4.41 -17.67
C ILE A 193 -15.57 5.63 -17.59
N VAL A 194 -14.83 5.80 -16.50
CA VAL A 194 -13.92 6.94 -16.31
C VAL A 194 -12.73 6.86 -17.25
N LEU A 195 -12.33 5.68 -17.72
CA LEU A 195 -11.15 5.55 -18.60
C LEU A 195 -11.36 6.24 -19.97
N PRO A 196 -12.43 5.97 -20.74
CA PRO A 196 -12.71 6.74 -21.95
C PRO A 196 -12.92 8.24 -21.68
N LEU A 197 -13.50 8.60 -20.53
CA LEU A 197 -13.69 10.00 -20.14
C LEU A 197 -12.34 10.73 -19.93
N VAL A 198 -11.39 10.08 -19.26
CA VAL A 198 -10.00 10.56 -19.11
C VAL A 198 -9.36 10.76 -20.48
N THR A 199 -9.49 9.76 -21.36
CA THR A 199 -8.95 9.86 -22.72
C THR A 199 -9.55 11.04 -23.49
N GLY A 200 -10.87 11.23 -23.42
CA GLY A 200 -11.54 12.34 -24.11
C GLY A 200 -11.07 13.71 -23.62
N VAL A 201 -10.97 13.91 -22.31
CA VAL A 201 -10.44 15.15 -21.72
C VAL A 201 -9.00 15.41 -22.16
N LEU A 202 -8.14 14.38 -22.12
CA LEU A 202 -6.74 14.53 -22.53
C LEU A 202 -6.62 14.89 -24.02
N LEU A 203 -7.45 14.30 -24.88
CA LEU A 203 -7.47 14.61 -26.31
C LEU A 203 -7.89 16.06 -26.59
N ILE A 204 -8.82 16.62 -25.81
CA ILE A 204 -9.21 18.03 -25.91
C ILE A 204 -8.03 18.93 -25.55
N VAL A 205 -7.42 18.71 -24.37
CA VAL A 205 -6.28 19.53 -23.91
C VAL A 205 -5.10 19.47 -24.89
N VAL A 206 -4.81 18.29 -25.44
CA VAL A 206 -3.75 18.13 -26.45
C VAL A 206 -4.14 18.80 -27.77
N GLY A 207 -5.40 18.69 -28.18
CA GLY A 207 -5.94 19.36 -29.37
C GLY A 207 -5.83 20.88 -29.27
N ASP A 208 -6.25 21.45 -28.14
CA ASP A 208 -6.23 22.89 -27.88
C ASP A 208 -4.79 23.42 -27.80
N MET A 209 -3.87 22.69 -27.15
CA MET A 209 -2.45 23.04 -27.17
C MET A 209 -1.86 23.02 -28.59
N ALA A 210 -2.16 21.98 -29.37
CA ALA A 210 -1.69 21.87 -30.74
C ALA A 210 -2.29 22.95 -31.65
N TYR A 211 -3.58 23.28 -31.47
CA TYR A 211 -4.25 24.40 -32.14
C TYR A 211 -3.51 25.71 -31.91
N VAL A 212 -3.19 26.01 -30.65
CA VAL A 212 -2.49 27.24 -30.26
C VAL A 212 -1.11 27.31 -30.92
N ILE A 213 -0.33 26.23 -30.88
CA ILE A 213 1.01 26.16 -31.51
C ILE A 213 0.94 26.35 -33.02
N LEU A 214 0.03 25.63 -33.69
CA LEU A 214 -0.12 25.68 -35.14
C LEU A 214 -0.66 27.05 -35.60
N SER A 215 -1.59 27.62 -34.86
CA SER A 215 -2.14 28.96 -35.13
C SER A 215 -1.09 30.03 -34.98
N ALA A 216 -0.26 29.96 -33.93
CA ALA A 216 0.85 30.90 -33.72
C ALA A 216 1.88 30.87 -34.86
N ARG A 217 2.05 29.72 -35.53
CA ARG A 217 2.95 29.56 -36.69
C ARG A 217 2.29 29.86 -38.03
N GLY A 218 1.00 30.22 -38.06
CA GLY A 218 0.23 30.38 -39.29
C GLY A 218 0.07 29.06 -40.08
N GLN A 219 0.25 27.91 -39.43
CA GLN A 219 0.20 26.57 -40.04
C GLN A 219 -1.13 25.85 -39.81
N TYR A 220 -2.04 26.43 -39.03
CA TYR A 220 -3.34 25.83 -38.78
C TYR A 220 -4.25 25.94 -40.00
N SER A 221 -4.92 24.83 -40.32
CA SER A 221 -5.99 24.74 -41.31
C SER A 221 -7.12 23.88 -40.71
N PRO A 222 -8.40 24.14 -41.04
CA PRO A 222 -9.52 23.27 -40.65
C PRO A 222 -9.37 21.81 -41.14
N LEU A 223 -8.56 21.58 -42.17
CA LEU A 223 -8.22 20.24 -42.69
C LEU A 223 -6.94 19.66 -42.09
N HIS A 224 -6.31 20.34 -41.13
CA HIS A 224 -5.12 19.83 -40.48
C HIS A 224 -5.46 18.59 -39.63
N PRO A 225 -4.64 17.52 -39.62
CA PRO A 225 -4.93 16.28 -38.88
C PRO A 225 -5.24 16.44 -37.38
N VAL A 226 -4.81 17.55 -36.77
CA VAL A 226 -5.14 17.93 -35.39
C VAL A 226 -6.65 17.96 -35.12
N THR A 227 -7.48 18.25 -36.14
CA THR A 227 -8.95 18.27 -36.03
C THR A 227 -9.56 16.91 -35.69
N ALA A 228 -8.84 15.82 -35.94
CA ALA A 228 -9.24 14.48 -35.51
C ALA A 228 -9.25 14.34 -33.98
N LEU A 229 -8.48 15.13 -33.22
CA LEU A 229 -8.36 15.01 -31.77
C LEU A 229 -9.67 15.34 -31.04
N TRP A 230 -10.33 16.45 -31.36
CA TRP A 230 -11.63 16.77 -30.75
C TRP A 230 -12.72 15.79 -31.19
N THR A 231 -12.67 15.32 -32.44
CA THR A 231 -13.60 14.29 -32.94
C THR A 231 -13.41 12.97 -32.18
N ALA A 232 -12.17 12.55 -31.95
CA ALA A 232 -11.83 11.39 -31.14
C ALA A 232 -12.26 11.58 -29.68
N ALA A 233 -12.16 12.80 -29.13
CA ALA A 233 -12.61 13.11 -27.78
C ALA A 233 -14.13 12.90 -27.62
N MET A 234 -14.93 13.37 -28.57
CA MET A 234 -16.38 13.13 -28.58
C MET A 234 -16.68 11.64 -28.69
N GLY A 235 -15.93 10.90 -29.53
CA GLY A 235 -16.02 9.45 -29.60
C GLY A 235 -15.70 8.75 -28.28
N ALA A 236 -14.72 9.25 -27.52
CA ALA A 236 -14.37 8.72 -26.20
C ALA A 236 -15.49 8.94 -25.16
N PHE A 237 -16.21 10.08 -25.21
CA PHE A 237 -17.42 10.27 -24.41
C PHE A 237 -18.55 9.32 -24.81
N GLY A 238 -18.73 9.09 -26.12
CA GLY A 238 -19.62 8.07 -26.65
C GLY A 238 -19.28 6.66 -26.16
N LEU A 239 -17.98 6.31 -26.11
CA LEU A 239 -17.50 5.04 -25.59
C LEU A 239 -17.75 4.89 -24.08
N SER A 240 -17.62 5.97 -23.30
CA SER A 240 -18.01 6.00 -21.89
C SER A 240 -19.50 5.67 -21.72
N ALA A 241 -20.36 6.20 -22.59
CA ALA A 241 -21.79 5.94 -22.58
C ALA A 241 -22.13 4.50 -23.02
N LEU A 242 -21.51 4.03 -24.10
CA LEU A 242 -21.63 2.66 -24.58
C LEU A 242 -21.28 1.65 -23.48
N ARG A 243 -20.19 1.92 -22.75
CA ARG A 243 -19.79 1.08 -21.63
C ARG A 243 -20.84 1.05 -20.52
N ALA A 244 -21.37 2.21 -20.11
CA ALA A 244 -22.41 2.29 -19.09
C ALA A 244 -23.71 1.57 -19.48
N LEU A 245 -24.01 1.50 -20.77
CA LEU A 245 -25.20 0.82 -21.28
C LEU A 245 -25.10 -0.71 -21.23
N THR A 246 -23.90 -1.27 -21.08
CA THR A 246 -23.65 -2.69 -21.36
C THR A 246 -23.26 -3.52 -20.18
N LEU A 247 -22.96 -2.84 -19.08
CA LEU A 247 -22.58 -3.46 -17.84
C LEU A 247 -23.75 -3.29 -16.88
N THR A 248 -24.35 -4.42 -16.47
CA THR A 248 -25.40 -4.48 -15.44
C THR A 248 -24.89 -3.92 -14.10
N THR A 249 -23.60 -4.11 -13.87
CA THR A 249 -22.78 -3.43 -12.86
C THR A 249 -21.44 -3.12 -13.51
N ASP A 250 -21.00 -1.86 -13.52
CA ASP A 250 -19.66 -1.53 -14.06
C ASP A 250 -18.61 -2.08 -13.09
N PRO A 251 -17.70 -2.97 -13.54
CA PRO A 251 -16.63 -3.45 -12.68
C PRO A 251 -15.82 -2.26 -12.20
N GLU A 252 -15.61 -2.18 -10.89
CA GLU A 252 -14.77 -1.15 -10.33
C GLU A 252 -13.31 -1.44 -10.74
N TRP A 253 -12.70 -0.49 -11.45
CA TRP A 253 -11.26 -0.49 -11.64
C TRP A 253 -10.60 -0.21 -10.29
N ASN A 254 -9.93 -1.22 -9.74
CA ASN A 254 -8.99 -1.02 -8.65
C ASN A 254 -7.82 -0.21 -9.20
N ARG A 255 -7.75 1.06 -8.81
CA ARG A 255 -6.69 1.96 -9.23
C ARG A 255 -5.32 1.33 -8.91
N PRO A 256 -4.47 1.05 -9.92
CA PRO A 256 -3.13 0.49 -9.73
C PRO A 256 -2.27 1.35 -8.81
N ALA A 257 -1.32 0.73 -8.13
CA ALA A 257 -0.41 1.40 -7.20
C ALA A 257 0.44 2.50 -7.88
N TRP A 258 0.67 2.41 -9.20
CA TRP A 258 1.43 3.39 -9.96
C TRP A 258 0.64 4.67 -10.29
N VAL A 259 -0.69 4.64 -10.33
CA VAL A 259 -1.51 5.82 -10.70
C VAL A 259 -1.28 7.01 -9.76
N PRO A 260 -1.29 6.87 -8.42
CA PRO A 260 -0.95 8.01 -7.57
C PRO A 260 0.47 8.53 -7.80
N ALA A 261 1.44 7.67 -8.15
CA ALA A 261 2.79 8.12 -8.49
C ALA A 261 2.80 8.91 -9.80
N LEU A 262 2.09 8.45 -10.84
CA LEU A 262 1.95 9.18 -12.10
C LEU A 262 1.26 10.54 -11.89
N VAL A 263 0.17 10.59 -11.11
CA VAL A 263 -0.51 11.85 -10.81
C VAL A 263 0.36 12.77 -9.93
N GLN A 264 1.17 12.21 -9.02
CA GLN A 264 2.16 13.00 -8.26
C GLN A 264 3.29 13.55 -9.14
N ALA A 265 3.60 12.86 -10.25
CA ALA A 265 4.56 13.29 -11.26
C ALA A 265 3.97 14.33 -12.23
N GLY A 266 2.65 14.50 -12.27
CA GLY A 266 1.91 15.40 -13.15
C GLY A 266 2.50 16.81 -13.28
N PRO A 267 2.84 17.52 -12.18
CA PRO A 267 3.44 18.86 -12.29
C PRO A 267 4.78 18.90 -13.03
N TYR A 268 5.59 17.84 -12.95
CA TYR A 268 6.88 17.76 -13.66
C TYR A 268 6.68 17.45 -15.13
N VAL A 269 5.72 16.58 -15.47
CA VAL A 269 5.33 16.31 -16.85
C VAL A 269 4.79 17.60 -17.48
N ALA A 270 3.90 18.30 -16.77
CA ALA A 270 3.40 19.60 -17.19
C ALA A 270 4.53 20.61 -17.39
N LEU A 271 5.55 20.62 -16.52
CA LEU A 271 6.70 21.53 -16.64
C LEU A 271 7.54 21.20 -17.88
N GLY A 272 7.77 19.92 -18.16
CA GLY A 272 8.46 19.47 -19.36
C GLY A 272 7.72 19.90 -20.64
N VAL A 273 6.40 19.70 -20.67
CA VAL A 273 5.54 20.17 -21.78
C VAL A 273 5.61 21.68 -21.90
N ALA A 274 5.47 22.43 -20.80
CA ALA A 274 5.56 23.88 -20.80
C ALA A 274 6.90 24.41 -21.33
N THR A 275 8.00 23.77 -20.93
CA THR A 275 9.36 24.13 -21.37
C THR A 275 9.55 23.82 -22.85
N LEU A 276 9.04 22.68 -23.32
CA LEU A 276 9.09 22.31 -24.74
C LEU A 276 8.24 23.28 -25.58
N THR A 277 7.02 23.58 -25.16
CA THR A 277 6.12 24.54 -25.82
C THR A 277 6.77 25.92 -25.87
N TRP A 278 7.40 26.37 -24.78
CA TRP A 278 8.19 27.60 -24.76
C TRP A 278 9.29 27.60 -25.81
N ALA A 279 10.16 26.58 -25.81
CA ALA A 279 11.27 26.46 -26.75
C ALA A 279 10.84 26.43 -28.23
N LEU A 280 9.60 25.99 -28.50
CA LEU A 280 9.04 25.90 -29.84
C LEU A 280 8.39 27.22 -30.34
N ILE A 281 8.09 28.17 -29.45
CA ILE A 281 7.29 29.37 -29.78
C ILE A 281 7.99 30.68 -29.38
N SER A 282 8.94 30.68 -28.43
CA SER A 282 9.60 31.90 -27.96
C SER A 282 10.41 32.60 -29.05
N HIS A 283 9.98 33.80 -29.45
CA HIS A 283 10.73 34.71 -30.32
C HIS A 283 10.73 36.11 -29.68
N GLY A 284 11.90 36.62 -29.27
CA GLY A 284 12.08 38.00 -28.78
C GLY A 284 12.45 38.11 -27.29
N GLU A 285 13.39 39.01 -26.97
CA GLU A 285 14.08 39.10 -25.66
C GLU A 285 13.14 39.31 -24.45
N ALA A 286 12.12 40.16 -24.56
CA ALA A 286 11.20 40.45 -23.44
C ALA A 286 10.34 39.24 -23.07
N VAL A 287 9.94 38.44 -24.06
CA VAL A 287 9.15 37.22 -23.84
C VAL A 287 10.04 36.14 -23.25
N GLU A 288 11.27 36.00 -23.74
CA GLU A 288 12.26 35.05 -23.22
C GLU A 288 12.52 35.27 -21.72
N ASN A 289 12.69 36.51 -21.26
CA ASN A 289 12.99 36.80 -19.86
C ASN A 289 11.83 36.51 -18.89
N VAL A 290 10.59 36.91 -19.23
CA VAL A 290 9.41 36.70 -18.36
C VAL A 290 9.08 35.21 -18.24
N THR A 291 9.20 34.48 -19.34
CA THR A 291 8.83 33.07 -19.42
C THR A 291 9.89 32.17 -18.80
N PHE A 292 11.17 32.49 -19.01
CA PHE A 292 12.28 31.87 -18.29
C PHE A 292 12.13 32.08 -16.78
N GLY A 293 11.82 33.31 -16.33
CA GLY A 293 11.54 33.62 -14.93
C GLY A 293 10.36 32.81 -14.37
N GLY A 294 9.27 32.66 -15.12
CA GLY A 294 8.11 31.85 -14.76
C GLY A 294 8.44 30.35 -14.62
N ILE A 295 9.20 29.79 -15.57
CA ILE A 295 9.67 28.39 -15.54
C ILE A 295 10.59 28.17 -14.33
N MET A 296 11.50 29.11 -14.03
CA MET A 296 12.39 29.03 -12.87
C MET A 296 11.64 29.14 -11.55
N ALA A 297 10.67 30.04 -11.43
CA ALA A 297 9.83 30.15 -10.25
C ALA A 297 9.00 28.87 -10.00
N LEU A 298 8.41 28.29 -11.06
CA LEU A 298 7.68 27.02 -10.98
C LEU A 298 8.60 25.85 -10.63
N THR A 299 9.80 25.80 -11.22
CA THR A 299 10.82 24.78 -10.90
C THR A 299 11.21 24.86 -9.42
N ALA A 300 11.49 26.07 -8.92
CA ALA A 300 11.81 26.30 -7.51
C ALA A 300 10.63 25.89 -6.59
N LEU A 301 9.40 26.21 -6.96
CA LEU A 301 8.19 25.81 -6.21
C LEU A 301 8.02 24.28 -6.18
N LEU A 302 8.27 23.60 -7.29
CA LEU A 302 8.20 22.14 -7.38
C LEU A 302 9.31 21.47 -6.56
N LEU A 303 10.53 22.01 -6.57
CA LEU A 303 11.64 21.55 -5.73
C LEU A 303 11.33 21.76 -4.24
N ALA A 304 10.85 22.94 -3.85
CA ALA A 304 10.45 23.21 -2.47
C ALA A 304 9.33 22.25 -2.00
N ARG A 305 8.36 21.98 -2.87
CA ARG A 305 7.33 20.96 -2.63
C ARG A 305 7.94 19.56 -2.50
N GLN A 306 8.92 19.18 -3.33
CA GLN A 306 9.60 17.89 -3.26
C GLN A 306 10.33 17.71 -1.92
N GLU A 307 11.00 18.74 -1.43
CA GLU A 307 11.64 18.73 -0.11
C GLU A 307 10.62 18.55 1.02
N LEU A 308 9.49 19.26 0.97
CA LEU A 308 8.42 19.10 1.96
C LEU A 308 7.87 17.67 2.00
N LEU A 309 7.70 17.05 0.83
CA LEU A 309 7.28 15.64 0.71
C LEU A 309 8.34 14.70 1.27
N GLY A 310 9.61 14.94 0.96
CA GLY A 310 10.76 14.19 1.48
C GLY A 310 10.82 14.23 3.01
N VAL A 311 10.66 15.41 3.61
CA VAL A 311 10.65 15.57 5.08
C VAL A 311 9.50 14.79 5.71
N ARG A 312 8.29 14.85 5.15
CA ARG A 312 7.13 14.12 5.68
C ARG A 312 7.30 12.61 5.57
N GLN A 313 7.85 12.13 4.47
CA GLN A 313 8.13 10.70 4.26
C GLN A 313 9.23 10.21 5.23
N ARG A 314 10.32 10.97 5.39
CA ARG A 314 11.38 10.68 6.36
C ARG A 314 10.85 10.62 7.79
N ARG A 315 9.96 11.54 8.19
CA ARG A 315 9.33 11.51 9.52
C ARG A 315 8.48 10.24 9.74
N LEU A 316 7.74 9.80 8.72
CA LEU A 316 6.91 8.60 8.81
C LEU A 316 7.76 7.34 8.92
N THR A 317 8.81 7.23 8.09
CA THR A 317 9.70 6.06 8.13
C THR A 317 10.45 5.96 9.46
N THR A 318 10.91 7.07 10.02
CA THR A 318 11.52 7.09 11.35
C THR A 318 10.54 6.64 12.44
N ARG A 319 9.28 7.11 12.40
CA ARG A 319 8.23 6.65 13.34
C ARG A 319 7.95 5.16 13.22
N LEU A 320 7.85 4.64 12.00
CA LEU A 320 7.62 3.21 11.79
C LEU A 320 8.78 2.38 12.35
N ARG A 321 10.03 2.81 12.13
CA ARG A 321 11.22 2.15 12.69
C ARG A 321 11.23 2.17 14.21
N SER A 322 10.95 3.31 14.84
CA SER A 322 10.93 3.41 16.30
C SER A 322 9.82 2.56 16.92
N THR A 323 8.62 2.54 16.33
CA THR A 323 7.51 1.69 16.83
C THR A 323 7.83 0.20 16.66
N ALA A 324 8.45 -0.19 15.54
CA ALA A 324 8.87 -1.57 15.32
C ALA A 324 9.93 -2.02 16.34
N GLN A 325 10.92 -1.16 16.63
CA GLN A 325 11.94 -1.44 17.65
C GLN A 325 11.34 -1.55 19.05
N ALA A 326 10.44 -0.63 19.44
CA ALA A 326 9.76 -0.68 20.73
C ALA A 326 8.95 -1.98 20.89
N LEU A 327 8.21 -2.38 19.85
CA LEU A 327 7.44 -3.63 19.86
C LEU A 327 8.34 -4.86 20.01
N GLN A 328 9.50 -4.88 19.34
CA GLN A 328 10.47 -5.96 19.49
C GLN A 328 11.06 -6.02 20.91
N GLY A 329 11.35 -4.87 21.51
CA GLY A 329 11.80 -4.77 22.90
C GLY A 329 10.77 -5.38 23.87
N SER A 330 9.52 -4.90 23.82
CA SER A 330 8.46 -5.42 24.67
C SER A 330 8.19 -6.91 24.47
N ARG A 331 8.29 -7.43 23.24
CA ARG A 331 8.16 -8.87 22.98
C ARG A 331 9.29 -9.68 23.64
N ARG A 332 10.53 -9.19 23.63
CA ARG A 332 11.66 -9.86 24.30
C ARG A 332 11.50 -9.87 25.81
N ASP A 333 11.05 -8.78 26.39
CA ASP A 333 10.86 -8.67 27.84
C ASP A 333 9.73 -9.58 28.31
N LEU A 334 8.60 -9.56 27.60
CA LEU A 334 7.49 -10.46 27.88
C LEU A 334 7.90 -11.94 27.69
N TRP A 335 8.71 -12.24 26.68
CA TRP A 335 9.19 -13.59 26.46
C TRP A 335 10.06 -14.07 27.63
N ARG A 336 10.99 -13.23 28.12
CA ARG A 336 11.79 -13.54 29.31
C ARG A 336 10.90 -13.79 30.53
N GLN A 337 10.01 -12.86 30.86
CA GLN A 337 9.08 -13.00 31.99
C GLN A 337 8.23 -14.28 31.95
N LEU A 338 7.86 -14.75 30.75
CA LEU A 338 7.06 -15.95 30.59
C LEU A 338 7.86 -17.26 30.60
N HIS A 339 9.17 -17.23 30.37
CA HIS A 339 10.00 -18.44 30.14
C HIS A 339 11.18 -18.60 31.10
N THR A 340 11.49 -17.63 31.94
CA THR A 340 12.56 -17.73 32.95
C THR A 340 11.98 -17.75 34.36
N ASP A 341 12.68 -18.44 35.27
CA ASP A 341 12.46 -18.40 36.71
C ASP A 341 13.22 -17.21 37.31
N ASP A 342 12.52 -16.31 38.00
CA ASP A 342 13.09 -15.04 38.48
C ASP A 342 14.15 -15.23 39.59
N LEU A 343 14.10 -16.34 40.34
CA LEU A 343 15.04 -16.59 41.43
C LEU A 343 16.38 -17.12 40.90
N THR A 344 16.33 -18.13 40.02
CA THR A 344 17.50 -18.88 39.56
C THR A 344 18.02 -18.44 38.20
N GLY A 345 17.23 -17.70 37.42
CA GLY A 345 17.56 -17.32 36.04
C GLY A 345 17.45 -18.48 35.02
N LEU A 346 17.14 -19.70 35.48
CA LEU A 346 16.93 -20.84 34.61
C LEU A 346 15.62 -20.73 33.80
N PRO A 347 15.49 -21.46 32.69
CA PRO A 347 14.19 -21.76 32.09
C PRO A 347 13.18 -22.22 33.15
N ASN A 348 11.96 -21.70 33.09
CA ASN A 348 10.88 -22.15 33.99
C ASN A 348 10.21 -23.42 33.44
N ARG A 349 9.23 -23.94 34.20
CA ARG A 349 8.42 -25.10 33.81
C ARG A 349 7.85 -25.01 32.39
N ARG A 350 7.39 -23.82 31.96
CA ARG A 350 6.83 -23.63 30.62
C ARG A 350 7.90 -23.80 29.55
N ALA A 351 9.05 -23.15 29.71
CA ALA A 351 10.18 -23.27 28.79
C ALA A 351 10.73 -24.70 28.71
N CYS A 352 10.72 -25.43 29.84
CA CYS A 352 11.07 -26.84 29.88
C CYS A 352 10.13 -27.69 29.00
N LEU A 353 8.82 -27.51 29.17
CA LEU A 353 7.81 -28.24 28.40
C LEU A 353 7.89 -27.92 26.91
N ASP A 354 8.03 -26.64 26.55
CA ASP A 354 8.15 -26.19 25.17
C ASP A 354 9.40 -26.77 24.49
N ARG A 355 10.53 -26.84 25.21
CA ARG A 355 11.75 -27.47 24.67
C ARG A 355 11.58 -28.97 24.51
N LEU A 356 11.03 -29.65 25.51
CA LEU A 356 10.79 -31.08 25.46
C LEU A 356 9.88 -31.44 24.29
N ASP A 357 8.79 -30.69 24.08
CA ASP A 357 7.89 -30.87 22.93
C ASP A 357 8.60 -30.64 21.60
N SER A 358 9.40 -29.57 21.50
CA SER A 358 10.19 -29.26 20.30
C SER A 358 11.17 -30.38 19.96
N TRP A 359 11.89 -30.93 20.93
CA TRP A 359 12.80 -32.06 20.68
C TRP A 359 12.09 -33.38 20.39
N LEU A 360 10.88 -33.59 20.92
CA LEU A 360 10.08 -34.77 20.57
C LEU A 360 9.51 -34.70 19.16
N THR A 361 9.12 -33.51 18.70
CA THR A 361 8.38 -33.34 17.43
C THR A 361 9.27 -32.93 16.25
N GLN A 362 10.31 -32.14 16.49
CA GLN A 362 11.09 -31.48 15.44
C GLN A 362 12.54 -31.96 15.37
N ASN A 363 12.93 -32.98 16.14
CA ASN A 363 14.29 -33.53 16.08
C ASN A 363 14.51 -34.32 14.77
N PRO A 364 15.28 -33.78 13.81
CA PRO A 364 15.45 -34.40 12.48
C PRO A 364 16.32 -35.66 12.52
N ALA A 365 17.16 -35.82 13.54
CA ALA A 365 18.04 -36.97 13.71
C ALA A 365 17.36 -38.16 14.41
N ARG A 366 16.10 -38.00 14.86
CA ARG A 366 15.38 -38.97 15.72
C ARG A 366 16.21 -39.43 16.93
N THR A 367 17.08 -38.56 17.44
CA THR A 367 17.85 -38.83 18.65
C THR A 367 16.89 -38.97 19.83
N ASP A 368 17.16 -39.95 20.69
CA ASP A 368 16.39 -40.16 21.90
C ASP A 368 16.42 -38.91 22.79
N VAL A 369 15.26 -38.56 23.34
CA VAL A 369 15.07 -37.43 24.25
C VAL A 369 14.98 -37.97 25.67
N GLY A 370 15.91 -37.54 26.51
CA GLY A 370 15.98 -37.89 27.93
C GLY A 370 15.54 -36.74 28.84
N VAL A 371 14.99 -37.09 29.99
CA VAL A 371 14.66 -36.17 31.08
C VAL A 371 15.28 -36.68 32.37
N LEU A 372 16.06 -35.83 33.05
CA LEU A 372 16.45 -36.01 34.44
C LEU A 372 15.56 -35.12 35.31
N PHE A 373 14.92 -35.72 36.31
CA PHE A 373 14.18 -35.01 37.34
C PHE A 373 15.02 -34.96 38.62
N LEU A 374 15.27 -33.77 39.13
CA LEU A 374 16.11 -33.50 40.28
C LEU A 374 15.29 -32.84 41.39
N ASP A 375 15.35 -33.41 42.59
CA ASP A 375 14.82 -32.84 43.84
C ASP A 375 15.97 -32.70 44.85
N LEU A 376 16.05 -31.55 45.53
CA LEU A 376 17.09 -31.31 46.54
C LEU A 376 16.74 -31.99 47.87
N ASP A 377 17.57 -32.94 48.29
CA ASP A 377 17.35 -33.74 49.48
C ASP A 377 17.36 -32.86 50.75
N GLY A 378 16.23 -32.84 51.45
CA GLY A 378 16.11 -32.14 52.74
C GLY A 378 16.07 -30.61 52.64
N PHE A 379 15.73 -30.04 51.48
CA PHE A 379 15.65 -28.59 51.28
C PHE A 379 14.77 -27.88 52.32
N LYS A 380 13.65 -28.50 52.73
CA LYS A 380 12.80 -27.96 53.81
C LYS A 380 13.57 -27.76 55.12
N ASN A 381 14.48 -28.65 55.48
CA ASN A 381 15.30 -28.51 56.69
C ASN A 381 16.28 -27.33 56.58
N VAL A 382 16.72 -26.98 55.37
CA VAL A 382 17.54 -25.79 55.13
C VAL A 382 16.71 -24.54 55.40
N ASN A 383 15.49 -24.47 54.87
CA ASN A 383 14.58 -23.34 55.13
C ASN A 383 14.20 -23.20 56.61
N ASP A 384 13.91 -24.33 57.27
CA ASP A 384 13.50 -24.35 58.67
C ASP A 384 14.68 -24.06 59.62
N GLY A 385 15.91 -24.46 59.25
CA GLY A 385 17.11 -24.29 60.08
C GLY A 385 17.88 -22.98 59.86
N TYR A 386 17.95 -22.49 58.62
CA TYR A 386 18.77 -21.34 58.21
C TYR A 386 17.95 -20.18 57.63
N GLY A 387 16.62 -20.34 57.55
CA GLY A 387 15.71 -19.34 57.00
C GLY A 387 15.60 -19.40 55.47
N HIS A 388 14.56 -18.75 54.96
CA HIS A 388 14.22 -18.81 53.53
C HIS A 388 15.25 -18.12 52.63
N ALA A 389 15.94 -17.09 53.13
CA ALA A 389 17.03 -16.44 52.39
C ALA A 389 18.21 -17.40 52.11
N ALA A 390 18.50 -18.31 53.05
CA ALA A 390 19.51 -19.35 52.85
C ALA A 390 19.04 -20.39 51.81
N GLY A 391 17.76 -20.77 51.84
CA GLY A 391 17.17 -21.62 50.80
C GLY A 391 17.21 -20.99 49.41
N ASP A 392 16.90 -19.70 49.30
CA ASP A 392 16.99 -18.93 48.05
C ASP A 392 18.43 -18.91 47.50
N GLU A 393 19.43 -18.77 48.37
CA GLU A 393 20.85 -18.83 47.98
C GLU A 393 21.26 -20.23 47.50
N VAL A 394 20.77 -21.28 48.15
CA VAL A 394 20.96 -22.66 47.68
C VAL A 394 20.39 -22.84 46.28
N LEU A 395 19.15 -22.38 46.05
CA LEU A 395 18.50 -22.49 44.74
C LEU A 395 19.23 -21.67 43.67
N ARG A 396 19.68 -20.45 43.99
CA ARG A 396 20.52 -19.63 43.10
C ARG A 396 21.82 -20.32 42.75
N THR A 397 22.52 -20.85 43.73
CA THR A 397 23.81 -21.54 43.52
C THR A 397 23.62 -22.80 42.68
N VAL A 398 22.59 -23.60 42.96
CA VAL A 398 22.27 -24.79 42.15
C VAL A 398 21.92 -24.37 40.72
N GLY A 399 21.06 -23.36 40.54
CA GLY A 399 20.70 -22.83 39.23
C GLY A 399 21.89 -22.33 38.42
N TYR A 400 22.80 -21.59 39.07
CA TYR A 400 24.05 -21.13 38.47
C TYR A 400 24.94 -22.29 38.03
N ARG A 401 25.16 -23.29 38.91
CA ARG A 401 25.99 -24.45 38.55
C ARG A 401 25.38 -25.28 37.42
N LEU A 402 24.06 -25.43 37.37
CA LEU A 402 23.37 -26.10 36.27
C LEU A 402 23.49 -25.31 34.95
N THR A 403 23.46 -23.98 35.03
CA THR A 403 23.67 -23.09 33.87
C THR A 403 25.09 -23.25 33.31
N GLU A 404 26.11 -23.26 34.18
CA GLU A 404 27.50 -23.49 33.78
C GLU A 404 27.68 -24.85 33.10
N LEU A 405 27.06 -25.91 33.66
CA LEU A 405 27.08 -27.25 33.05
C LEU A 405 26.45 -27.24 31.65
N ALA A 406 25.30 -26.59 31.48
CA ALA A 406 24.63 -26.48 30.17
C ALA A 406 25.44 -25.67 29.15
N GLY A 407 26.31 -24.75 29.59
CA GLY A 407 27.23 -24.05 28.71
C GLY A 407 28.35 -24.95 28.15
N GLN A 408 28.64 -26.06 28.83
CA GLN A 408 29.67 -27.03 28.44
C GLN A 408 29.07 -28.26 27.71
N GLU A 409 27.80 -28.56 27.97
CA GLU A 409 27.07 -29.70 27.40
C GLU A 409 26.08 -29.25 26.32
N PRO A 410 26.38 -29.43 25.02
CA PRO A 410 25.41 -29.15 23.97
C PRO A 410 24.22 -30.09 24.09
N ASP A 411 23.03 -29.60 23.70
CA ASP A 411 21.77 -30.33 23.79
C ASP A 411 21.35 -30.69 25.23
N LEU A 412 21.76 -29.89 26.22
CA LEU A 412 21.27 -29.93 27.60
C LEU A 412 20.49 -28.64 27.92
N LEU A 413 19.28 -28.77 28.46
CA LEU A 413 18.48 -27.66 28.96
C LEU A 413 18.06 -27.92 30.42
N PRO A 414 18.73 -27.31 31.41
CA PRO A 414 18.25 -27.27 32.78
C PRO A 414 17.09 -26.29 32.90
N ALA A 415 16.11 -26.61 33.76
CA ALA A 415 14.96 -25.80 34.05
C ALA A 415 14.55 -25.97 35.52
N ARG A 416 14.00 -24.93 36.12
CA ARG A 416 13.36 -25.02 37.44
C ARG A 416 11.86 -25.20 37.26
N LEU A 417 11.32 -26.26 37.85
CA LEU A 417 9.90 -26.61 37.71
C LEU A 417 9.05 -25.92 38.77
N SER A 418 9.44 -26.07 40.03
CA SER A 418 8.80 -25.47 41.20
C SER A 418 9.71 -25.67 42.42
N GLY A 419 9.63 -24.83 43.47
CA GLY A 419 10.32 -25.07 44.74
C GLY A 419 11.80 -25.46 44.59
N ASP A 420 12.13 -26.66 45.04
CA ASP A 420 13.43 -27.35 44.98
C ASP A 420 13.54 -28.39 43.84
N GLU A 421 12.57 -28.40 42.93
CA GLU A 421 12.49 -29.31 41.79
C GLU A 421 13.07 -28.68 40.52
N PHE A 422 13.97 -29.42 39.89
CA PHE A 422 14.59 -29.07 38.62
C PHE A 422 14.39 -30.21 37.62
N ALA A 423 14.29 -29.86 36.34
CA ALA A 423 14.35 -30.82 35.25
C ALA A 423 15.54 -30.49 34.36
N LEU A 424 16.23 -31.51 33.86
CA LEU A 424 17.19 -31.36 32.78
C LEU A 424 16.72 -32.18 31.61
N VAL A 425 16.38 -31.50 30.52
CA VAL A 425 16.05 -32.15 29.26
C VAL A 425 17.32 -32.27 28.44
N PHE A 426 17.55 -33.42 27.80
CA PHE A 426 18.71 -33.61 26.94
C PHE A 426 18.44 -34.51 25.74
N LEU A 427 19.28 -34.39 24.71
CA LEU A 427 19.32 -35.36 23.61
C LEU A 427 20.43 -36.38 23.85
N GLY A 428 20.12 -37.67 23.77
CA GLY A 428 21.10 -38.73 23.90
C GLY A 428 20.56 -40.02 24.48
N THR A 429 21.46 -41.00 24.58
CA THR A 429 21.14 -42.34 25.08
C THR A 429 20.99 -42.37 26.61
N PRO A 430 20.41 -43.45 27.17
CA PRO A 430 20.36 -43.66 28.62
C PRO A 430 21.71 -43.52 29.31
N GLU A 431 22.80 -44.01 28.71
CA GLU A 431 24.15 -43.95 29.27
C GLU A 431 24.65 -42.49 29.39
N ARG A 432 24.29 -41.63 28.43
CA ARG A 432 24.57 -40.19 28.53
C ARG A 432 23.84 -39.58 29.72
N GLY A 433 22.56 -39.95 29.91
CA GLY A 433 21.78 -39.45 31.04
C GLY A 433 22.31 -39.93 32.39
N GLU A 434 22.81 -41.15 32.49
CA GLU A 434 23.48 -41.66 33.71
C GLU A 434 24.78 -40.87 34.00
N ALA A 435 25.59 -40.62 32.97
CA ALA A 435 26.79 -39.80 33.10
C ALA A 435 26.45 -38.36 33.55
N LEU A 436 25.44 -37.74 32.94
CA LEU A 436 24.94 -36.42 33.34
C LEU A 436 24.43 -36.43 34.79
N ALA A 437 23.65 -37.44 35.19
CA ALA A 437 23.15 -37.58 36.56
C ALA A 437 24.29 -37.64 37.58
N GLY A 438 25.36 -38.40 37.29
CA GLY A 438 26.56 -38.46 38.12
C GLY A 438 27.27 -37.10 38.24
N GLN A 439 27.43 -36.39 37.12
CA GLN A 439 28.04 -35.06 37.11
C GLN A 439 27.20 -34.05 37.91
N ILE A 440 25.88 -34.05 37.72
CA ILE A 440 24.95 -33.16 38.41
C ILE A 440 24.97 -33.44 39.91
N ALA A 441 24.93 -34.71 40.32
CA ALA A 441 25.01 -35.08 41.73
C ALA A 441 26.31 -34.59 42.38
N ALA A 442 27.46 -34.77 41.72
CA ALA A 442 28.75 -34.28 42.20
C ALA A 442 28.81 -32.74 42.27
N LEU A 443 28.18 -32.06 41.31
CA LEU A 443 28.12 -30.61 41.21
C LEU A 443 27.21 -29.98 42.29
N ILE A 444 26.11 -30.64 42.64
CA ILE A 444 25.22 -30.22 43.73
C ILE A 444 25.87 -30.44 45.10
N ALA A 445 26.61 -31.53 45.28
CA ALA A 445 27.30 -31.87 46.52
C ALA A 445 28.44 -30.91 46.91
N ARG A 446 28.87 -30.01 46.00
CA ARG A 446 29.90 -29.01 46.32
C ARG A 446 29.38 -28.03 47.38
N PRO A 447 30.22 -27.62 48.35
CA PRO A 447 29.80 -26.71 49.42
C PRO A 447 29.21 -25.40 48.89
N ILE A 448 28.12 -24.93 49.51
CA ILE A 448 27.43 -23.67 49.18
C ILE A 448 27.69 -22.69 50.33
N THR A 449 28.23 -21.52 50.01
CA THR A 449 28.47 -20.45 50.99
C THR A 449 27.23 -19.59 51.11
N LEU A 450 26.70 -19.47 52.32
CA LEU A 450 25.54 -18.63 52.64
C LEU A 450 25.95 -17.17 52.83
N PRO A 451 25.00 -16.21 52.79
CA PRO A 451 25.29 -14.78 52.96
C PRO A 451 25.93 -14.42 54.31
N ASP A 452 25.74 -15.25 55.34
CA ASP A 452 26.33 -15.09 56.67
C ASP A 452 27.72 -15.75 56.82
N GLY A 453 28.27 -16.31 55.73
CA GLY A 453 29.57 -16.97 55.69
C GLY A 453 29.55 -18.44 56.10
N GLN A 454 28.41 -18.99 56.53
CA GLN A 454 28.29 -20.41 56.81
C GLN A 454 28.35 -21.24 55.52
N THR A 455 28.82 -22.47 55.62
CA THR A 455 28.90 -23.38 54.48
C THR A 455 28.00 -24.58 54.70
N LEU A 456 27.14 -24.88 53.74
CA LEU A 456 26.29 -26.08 53.76
C LEU A 456 26.56 -26.98 52.56
N THR A 457 26.26 -28.25 52.72
CA THR A 457 26.27 -29.24 51.63
C THR A 457 24.86 -29.77 51.46
N THR A 458 24.38 -29.81 50.21
CA THR A 458 23.10 -30.42 49.85
C THR A 458 23.34 -31.57 48.88
N ALA A 459 22.41 -32.51 48.80
CA ALA A 459 22.45 -33.61 47.85
C ALA A 459 21.21 -33.55 46.97
N GLY A 460 21.28 -34.17 45.80
CA GLY A 460 20.14 -34.31 44.89
C GLY A 460 19.72 -35.77 44.78
N SER A 461 18.41 -36.01 44.72
CA SER A 461 17.84 -37.26 44.21
C SER A 461 17.49 -37.06 42.74
N LEU A 462 18.02 -37.92 41.87
CA LEU A 462 17.82 -37.85 40.42
C LEU A 462 17.08 -39.08 39.90
N GLY A 463 16.08 -38.85 39.06
CA GLY A 463 15.36 -39.89 38.31
C GLY A 463 15.43 -39.61 36.81
N GLN A 464 15.47 -40.66 36.00
CA GLN A 464 15.68 -40.56 34.56
C GLN A 464 14.56 -41.23 33.79
N MET A 465 14.15 -40.64 32.66
CA MET A 465 13.20 -41.25 31.71
C MET A 465 13.58 -40.90 30.26
N HIS A 466 13.31 -41.82 29.34
CA HIS A 466 13.68 -41.71 27.92
C HIS A 466 12.49 -41.90 26.99
N SER A 467 12.48 -41.15 25.89
CA SER A 467 11.46 -41.23 24.85
C SER A 467 11.42 -42.60 24.18
N ALA A 468 12.57 -43.23 23.94
CA ALA A 468 12.68 -44.56 23.34
C ALA A 468 12.09 -45.69 24.20
N LEU A 469 11.96 -45.46 25.52
CA LEU A 469 11.45 -46.44 26.49
C LEU A 469 9.96 -46.24 26.82
N THR A 470 9.29 -45.29 26.18
CA THR A 470 7.90 -44.89 26.52
C THR A 470 6.95 -45.16 25.36
N ALA A 471 5.93 -46.00 25.58
CA ALA A 471 4.82 -46.15 24.62
C ALA A 471 3.89 -44.91 24.69
N GLY A 472 3.62 -44.26 23.56
CA GLY A 472 2.79 -43.05 23.51
C GLY A 472 3.52 -41.79 24.04
N VAL A 473 4.67 -41.48 23.46
CA VAL A 473 5.58 -40.42 23.91
C VAL A 473 4.87 -39.05 23.94
N THR A 474 4.69 -38.53 25.16
CA THR A 474 4.23 -37.15 25.41
C THR A 474 5.15 -36.49 26.42
N THR A 475 5.22 -35.16 26.39
CA THR A 475 6.00 -34.36 27.35
C THR A 475 5.65 -34.69 28.81
N SER A 476 4.35 -34.82 29.10
CA SER A 476 3.84 -35.17 30.42
C SER A 476 4.28 -36.56 30.87
N ALA A 477 4.22 -37.56 29.98
CA ALA A 477 4.61 -38.93 30.29
C ALA A 477 6.10 -39.04 30.65
N LEU A 478 6.98 -38.31 29.95
CA LEU A 478 8.42 -38.31 30.25
C LEU A 478 8.74 -37.63 31.58
N LEU A 479 8.15 -36.45 31.83
CA LEU A 479 8.36 -35.73 33.09
C LEU A 479 7.82 -36.54 34.29
N SER A 480 6.62 -37.10 34.18
CA SER A 480 6.03 -37.93 35.23
C SER A 480 6.81 -39.23 35.44
N GLY A 481 7.30 -39.87 34.38
CA GLY A 481 8.15 -41.06 34.49
C GLY A 481 9.47 -40.77 35.21
N ALA A 482 10.10 -39.64 34.89
CA ALA A 482 11.35 -39.22 35.53
C ALA A 482 11.13 -38.85 37.01
N ASP A 483 10.04 -38.17 37.34
CA ASP A 483 9.62 -37.88 38.71
C ASP A 483 9.39 -39.16 39.53
N HIS A 484 8.65 -40.13 38.97
CA HIS A 484 8.45 -41.44 39.60
C HIS A 484 9.77 -42.20 39.83
N ALA A 485 10.70 -42.13 38.87
CA ALA A 485 12.04 -42.71 39.01
C ALA A 485 12.83 -42.02 40.14
N MET A 486 12.75 -40.70 40.25
CA MET A 486 13.39 -39.92 41.31
C MET A 486 12.82 -40.28 42.68
N TYR A 487 11.49 -40.40 42.78
CA TYR A 487 10.81 -40.77 44.02
C TYR A 487 11.25 -42.15 44.52
N ARG A 488 11.46 -43.11 43.62
CA ARG A 488 12.03 -44.43 43.96
C ARG A 488 13.43 -44.29 44.57
N VAL A 489 14.31 -43.49 43.97
CA VAL A 489 15.66 -43.23 44.50
C VAL A 489 15.59 -42.64 45.90
N LYS A 490 14.71 -41.65 46.13
CA LYS A 490 14.51 -41.00 47.42
C LYS A 490 14.01 -41.99 48.49
N ARG A 491 13.09 -42.89 48.12
CA ARG A 491 12.58 -43.95 49.01
C ARG A 491 13.66 -44.97 49.38
N ASP A 492 14.43 -45.42 48.41
CA ASP A 492 15.45 -46.46 48.62
C ASP A 492 16.61 -45.91 49.48
N ARG A 493 17.00 -44.64 49.31
CA ARG A 493 17.93 -43.94 50.21
C ARG A 493 17.40 -43.82 51.64
N LYS A 494 16.11 -43.55 51.81
CA LYS A 494 15.47 -43.45 53.13
C LYS A 494 15.44 -44.82 53.84
N ALA A 495 15.27 -45.91 53.09
CA ALA A 495 15.34 -47.27 53.62
C ALA A 495 16.76 -47.72 54.00
N GLN A 496 17.79 -47.13 53.38
CA GLN A 496 19.21 -47.40 53.65
C GLN A 496 19.81 -46.52 54.76
N ARG A 497 19.09 -45.52 55.28
CA ARG A 497 19.52 -44.76 56.46
C ARG A 497 19.43 -45.65 57.70
N PRO A 498 20.53 -45.89 58.44
CA PRO A 498 20.47 -46.64 59.70
C PRO A 498 19.52 -45.95 60.67
N VAL A 499 18.59 -46.72 61.26
CA VAL A 499 17.71 -46.26 62.35
C VAL A 499 18.62 -45.81 63.50
N PRO A 500 18.45 -44.61 64.08
CA PRO A 500 19.21 -44.22 65.27
C PRO A 500 18.91 -45.23 66.38
N HIS A 501 19.93 -45.90 66.91
CA HIS A 501 19.80 -46.70 68.13
C HIS A 501 19.21 -45.82 69.23
N ALA A 502 18.05 -46.21 69.75
CA ALA A 502 17.50 -45.64 70.97
C ALA A 502 18.48 -45.88 72.13
N PRO A 503 18.81 -44.88 72.96
CA PRO A 503 19.61 -45.10 74.16
C PRO A 503 18.79 -45.95 75.15
N THR A 504 19.35 -47.10 75.51
CA THR A 504 18.87 -47.94 76.61
C THR A 504 18.95 -47.16 77.92
N LEU A 505 17.80 -46.96 78.57
CA LEU A 505 17.69 -46.50 79.95
C LEU A 505 17.77 -47.71 80.90
N PHE A 506 18.92 -47.89 81.53
CA PHE A 506 19.23 -48.53 82.82
C PHE A 506 20.68 -48.06 83.12
N ASP A 507 21.07 -47.45 84.24
CA ASP A 507 20.54 -47.34 85.60
C ASP A 507 20.32 -45.88 86.06
#